data_AF-A0A832CP93-F1
#
_entry.id   AF-A0A832CP93-F1
#
_cell.length_a   1.000
_cell.length_b   1.000
_cell.length_c   1.000
_cell.angle_alpha   90.00
_cell.angle_beta   90.00
_cell.angle_gamma   90.00
#
_symmetry.space_group_name_H-M   'P 1'
#
loop_
_entity.id
_entity.type
_entity.pdbx_description
1 polymer ?
#
loop_
_entity_poly.entity_id
_entity_poly.type
_entity_poly.pdbx_seq_one_letter_code
_entity_poly.pdbx_strand_id
1 'polypeptide(L)'
;MAKKIVIDPITRIEGHYSVEVEIEGGKVKDARARGDMFRGWELILQGRDPQDAVNVTQRICGVCPVGHAMASVKCLDAAFKVNPPDNGRIIRNLMAAGNLLHSHILHFYHLVALDFVDITAILDYKG
;
A
#
# COMPACT_ATOMS: atom_id res chain seq x y z
N MET A 1 -25.23 26.60 -5.37
CA MET A 1 -24.05 26.34 -6.22
C MET A 1 -23.24 25.22 -5.60
N ALA A 2 -22.72 24.30 -6.40
CA ALA A 2 -21.86 23.23 -5.90
C ALA A 2 -20.53 23.82 -5.39
N LYS A 3 -20.08 23.38 -4.20
CA LYS A 3 -18.80 23.79 -3.60
C LYS A 3 -17.73 22.76 -3.96
N LYS A 4 -16.61 23.20 -4.52
CA LYS A 4 -15.45 22.34 -4.79
C LYS A 4 -14.48 22.36 -3.60
N ILE A 5 -14.00 21.19 -3.18
CA ILE A 5 -12.96 21.02 -2.18
C ILE A 5 -11.84 20.18 -2.80
N VAL A 6 -10.60 20.58 -2.58
CA VAL A 6 -9.41 19.84 -3.02
C VAL A 6 -8.61 19.46 -1.77
N ILE A 7 -8.27 18.18 -1.65
CA ILE A 7 -7.43 17.63 -0.59
C ILE A 7 -6.15 17.13 -1.26
N ASP A 8 -5.10 17.94 -1.15
CA ASP A 8 -3.76 17.66 -1.68
C ASP A 8 -2.73 18.26 -0.70
N PRO A 9 -1.97 17.44 0.04
CA PRO A 9 -1.91 15.98 -0.03
C PRO A 9 -3.00 15.28 0.79
N ILE A 10 -3.40 14.07 0.36
CA ILE A 10 -3.98 13.08 1.26
C ILE A 10 -2.85 12.54 2.15
N THR A 11 -2.99 12.70 3.46
CA THR A 11 -1.98 12.28 4.45
C THR A 11 -2.35 10.96 5.12
N ARG A 12 -1.44 10.39 5.93
CA ARG A 12 -1.58 9.08 6.59
C ARG A 12 -1.84 7.91 5.61
N ILE A 13 -1.27 8.01 4.42
CA ILE A 13 -1.24 6.94 3.41
C ILE A 13 0.20 6.72 2.95
N GLU A 14 0.43 5.66 2.18
CA GLU A 14 1.66 5.51 1.40
C GLU A 14 1.49 6.19 0.03
N GLY A 15 2.56 6.82 -0.46
CA GLY A 15 2.59 7.43 -1.79
C GLY A 15 2.02 8.86 -1.83
N HIS A 16 1.66 9.28 -3.04
CA HIS A 16 1.18 10.63 -3.33
C HIS A 16 -0.19 10.54 -3.99
N TYR A 17 -1.18 11.12 -3.35
CA TYR A 17 -2.58 11.02 -3.77
C TYR A 17 -3.30 12.33 -3.46
N SER A 18 -4.15 12.75 -4.39
CA SER A 18 -5.03 13.89 -4.23
C SER A 18 -6.47 13.51 -4.55
N VAL A 19 -7.40 14.13 -3.83
CA VAL A 19 -8.84 13.94 -4.03
C VAL A 19 -9.51 15.30 -4.16
N GLU A 20 -10.29 15.46 -5.21
CA GLU A 20 -11.17 16.59 -5.42
C GLU A 20 -12.63 16.13 -5.26
N VAL A 21 -13.44 16.87 -4.51
CA VAL A 21 -14.86 16.59 -4.33
C VAL A 21 -15.72 17.80 -4.64
N GLU A 22 -16.86 17.55 -5.28
CA GLU A 22 -17.93 18.54 -5.49
C GLU A 22 -19.07 18.26 -4.51
N ILE A 23 -19.45 19.26 -3.72
CA ILE A 23 -20.48 19.15 -2.68
C ILE A 23 -21.71 19.95 -3.06
N GLU A 24 -22.87 19.29 -3.05
CA GLU A 24 -24.17 19.90 -3.27
C GLU A 24 -25.17 19.40 -2.21
N GLY A 25 -25.90 20.31 -1.56
CA GLY A 25 -26.86 19.95 -0.52
C GLY A 25 -26.23 19.22 0.69
N GLY A 26 -24.96 19.51 1.01
CA GLY A 26 -24.22 18.85 2.09
C GLY A 26 -23.78 17.41 1.79
N LYS A 27 -23.95 16.94 0.54
CA LYS A 27 -23.53 15.61 0.11
C LYS A 27 -22.47 15.72 -0.98
N VAL A 28 -21.57 14.74 -1.04
CA VAL A 28 -20.65 14.59 -2.17
C VAL A 28 -21.48 14.20 -3.40
N LYS A 29 -21.39 15.02 -4.45
CA LYS A 29 -22.03 14.80 -5.75
C LYS A 29 -21.09 14.14 -6.74
N ASP A 30 -19.82 14.54 -6.73
CA ASP A 30 -18.76 14.00 -7.59
C ASP A 30 -17.44 13.94 -6.81
N ALA A 31 -16.58 12.99 -7.17
CA ALA A 31 -15.26 12.83 -6.58
C ALA A 31 -14.25 12.37 -7.64
N ARG A 32 -13.09 13.04 -7.69
CA ARG A 32 -11.98 12.73 -8.59
C ARG A 32 -10.76 12.37 -7.76
N ALA A 33 -10.21 11.20 -8.04
CA ALA A 33 -9.03 10.63 -7.39
C ALA A 33 -7.85 10.66 -8.34
N ARG A 34 -6.68 11.09 -7.87
CA ARG A 34 -5.47 11.21 -8.69
C ARG A 34 -4.25 10.65 -7.93
N GLY A 35 -3.55 9.72 -8.58
CA GLY A 35 -2.23 9.26 -8.13
C GLY A 35 -1.15 10.16 -8.72
N ASP A 36 -0.36 10.79 -7.85
CA ASP A 36 0.50 11.92 -8.22
C ASP A 36 1.97 11.56 -8.38
N MET A 37 2.27 10.26 -8.45
CA MET A 37 3.63 9.75 -8.54
C MET A 37 3.72 8.56 -9.49
N PHE A 38 4.80 8.56 -10.27
CA PHE A 38 5.17 7.47 -11.17
C PHE A 38 6.68 7.25 -11.11
N ARG A 39 7.11 5.98 -11.11
CA ARG A 39 8.53 5.58 -11.11
C ARG A 39 8.93 4.68 -12.29
N GLY A 40 7.98 4.09 -13.01
CA GLY A 40 8.27 3.26 -14.18
C GLY A 40 8.97 1.93 -13.88
N TRP A 41 8.61 1.24 -12.80
CA TRP A 41 9.21 -0.05 -12.42
C TRP A 41 9.18 -1.11 -13.53
N GLU A 42 8.10 -1.15 -14.31
CA GLU A 42 7.96 -2.09 -15.43
C GLU A 42 8.99 -1.80 -16.54
N LEU A 43 9.26 -0.52 -16.82
CA LEU A 43 10.29 -0.10 -17.77
C LEU A 43 11.68 -0.45 -17.24
N ILE A 44 11.93 -0.24 -15.95
CA ILE A 44 13.21 -0.57 -15.30
C ILE A 44 13.55 -2.06 -15.42
N LEU A 45 12.55 -2.94 -15.44
CA LEU A 45 12.74 -4.38 -15.55
C LEU A 45 13.12 -4.87 -16.95
N GLN A 46 12.84 -4.09 -18.00
CA GLN A 46 13.11 -4.51 -19.37
C GLN A 46 14.61 -4.73 -19.60
N GLY A 47 14.97 -5.87 -20.21
CA GLY A 47 16.35 -6.23 -20.52
C GLY A 47 17.20 -6.68 -19.34
N ARG A 48 16.65 -6.75 -18.11
CA ARG A 48 17.34 -7.30 -16.94
C ARG A 48 17.26 -8.82 -16.89
N ASP A 49 18.16 -9.43 -16.11
CA ASP A 49 18.00 -10.83 -15.73
C ASP A 49 16.67 -11.01 -14.96
N PRO A 50 15.80 -11.95 -15.36
CA PRO A 50 14.54 -12.20 -14.66
C PRO A 50 14.70 -12.47 -13.16
N GLN A 51 15.82 -13.06 -12.73
CA GLN A 51 16.07 -13.36 -11.31
C GLN A 51 16.22 -12.10 -10.45
N ASP A 52 16.65 -10.98 -11.03
CA ASP A 52 16.73 -9.70 -10.31
C ASP A 52 15.35 -9.10 -10.01
N ALA A 53 14.31 -9.54 -10.72
CA ALA A 53 12.97 -8.96 -10.64
C ALA A 53 12.40 -9.03 -9.23
N VAL A 54 12.72 -10.06 -8.44
CA VAL A 54 12.22 -10.20 -7.05
C VAL A 54 12.73 -9.04 -6.19
N ASN A 55 14.04 -8.74 -6.28
CA ASN A 55 14.65 -7.67 -5.51
C ASN A 55 14.19 -6.29 -5.98
N VAL A 56 14.09 -6.09 -7.29
CA VAL A 56 13.67 -4.81 -7.88
C VAL A 56 12.21 -4.51 -7.52
N THR A 57 11.29 -5.45 -7.77
CA THR A 57 9.85 -5.23 -7.55
C THR A 57 9.49 -5.07 -6.07
N GLN A 58 10.26 -5.65 -5.15
CA GLN A 58 10.08 -5.42 -3.70
C GLN A 58 10.16 -3.93 -3.33
N ARG A 59 10.85 -3.10 -4.11
CA ARG A 59 10.98 -1.65 -3.87
C ARG A 59 9.82 -0.84 -4.45
N ILE A 60 8.83 -1.48 -5.07
CA ILE A 60 7.60 -0.80 -5.48
C ILE A 60 6.92 -0.20 -4.24
N CYS A 61 6.81 -0.92 -3.13
CA CYS A 61 6.24 -0.37 -1.91
C CYS A 61 6.99 -0.85 -0.67
N GLY A 62 7.37 0.09 0.20
CA GLY A 62 8.02 -0.21 1.48
C GLY A 62 7.06 -0.66 2.59
N VAL A 63 5.75 -0.43 2.41
CA VAL A 63 4.71 -0.86 3.37
C VAL A 63 4.24 -2.30 3.09
N CYS A 64 4.10 -2.69 1.81
CA CYS A 64 3.76 -4.05 1.40
C CYS A 64 4.84 -4.76 0.54
N PRO A 65 6.13 -4.71 0.94
CA PRO A 65 7.24 -5.17 0.10
C PRO A 65 7.16 -6.67 -0.21
N VAL A 66 6.74 -7.47 0.77
CA VAL A 66 6.64 -8.94 0.61
C VAL A 66 5.61 -9.31 -0.45
N GLY A 67 4.53 -8.54 -0.63
CA GLY A 67 3.51 -8.80 -1.65
C GLY A 67 4.10 -8.79 -3.06
N HIS A 68 4.89 -7.76 -3.37
CA HIS A 68 5.57 -7.65 -4.68
C HIS A 68 6.62 -8.73 -4.89
N ALA A 69 7.46 -8.99 -3.88
CA ALA A 69 8.46 -10.06 -3.96
C ALA A 69 7.81 -11.43 -4.18
N MET A 70 6.71 -11.71 -3.48
CA MET A 70 5.95 -12.96 -3.59
C MET A 70 5.28 -13.13 -4.95
N ALA A 71 4.74 -12.06 -5.53
CA ALA A 71 4.18 -12.10 -6.88
C ALA A 71 5.28 -12.36 -7.92
N SER A 72 6.41 -11.66 -7.80
CA SER A 72 7.55 -11.81 -8.69
C SER A 72 8.14 -13.22 -8.66
N VAL A 73 8.42 -13.77 -7.47
CA VAL A 73 9.00 -15.11 -7.36
C VAL A 73 8.05 -16.20 -7.87
N LYS A 74 6.73 -16.07 -7.65
CA LYS A 74 5.74 -17.01 -8.20
C LYS A 74 5.66 -16.94 -9.72
N CYS A 75 5.84 -15.76 -10.30
CA CYS A 75 5.93 -15.59 -11.76
C CYS A 75 7.16 -16.32 -12.31
N LEU A 76 8.32 -16.18 -11.66
CA LEU A 76 9.54 -16.88 -12.05
C LEU A 76 9.41 -18.41 -11.87
N ASP A 77 8.84 -18.88 -10.77
CA ASP A 77 8.58 -20.31 -10.54
C ASP A 77 7.74 -20.87 -11.70
N ALA A 78 6.68 -20.16 -12.11
CA ALA A 78 5.83 -20.57 -13.23
C ALA A 78 6.57 -20.54 -14.58
N ALA A 79 7.34 -19.49 -14.85
CA ALA A 79 8.10 -19.34 -16.10
C ALA A 79 9.19 -20.41 -16.26
N PHE A 80 9.91 -20.71 -15.17
CA PHE A 80 10.97 -21.71 -15.14
C PHE A 80 10.46 -23.13 -14.83
N LYS A 81 9.15 -23.31 -14.58
CA LYS A 81 8.54 -24.59 -14.20
C LYS A 81 9.17 -25.22 -12.96
N VAL A 82 9.52 -24.38 -11.98
CA VAL A 82 10.11 -24.78 -10.71
C VAL A 82 9.03 -24.90 -9.65
N ASN A 83 9.06 -25.98 -8.88
CA ASN A 83 8.27 -26.12 -7.68
C ASN A 83 9.19 -25.97 -6.46
N PRO A 84 8.94 -24.99 -5.56
CA PRO A 84 9.73 -24.87 -4.35
C PRO A 84 9.52 -26.11 -3.47
N PRO A 85 10.55 -26.58 -2.74
CA PRO A 85 10.37 -27.62 -1.73
C PRO A 85 9.41 -27.13 -0.64
N ASP A 86 8.80 -28.06 0.10
CA ASP A 86 7.79 -27.72 1.11
C ASP A 86 8.28 -26.68 2.12
N ASN A 87 9.51 -26.79 2.61
CA ASN A 87 10.10 -25.81 3.51
C ASN A 87 10.22 -24.42 2.87
N GLY A 88 10.51 -24.35 1.56
CA GLY A 88 10.55 -23.09 0.81
C GLY A 88 9.16 -22.45 0.69
N ARG A 89 8.12 -23.24 0.41
CA ARG A 89 6.73 -22.77 0.40
C ARG A 89 6.27 -22.31 1.79
N ILE A 90 6.63 -23.05 2.85
CA ILE A 90 6.26 -22.72 4.23
C ILE A 90 6.90 -21.40 4.65
N ILE A 91 8.20 -21.20 4.43
CA ILE A 91 8.89 -19.93 4.76
C ILE A 91 8.24 -18.76 4.02
N ARG A 92 7.94 -18.91 2.73
CA ARG A 92 7.24 -17.88 1.95
C ARG A 92 5.86 -17.53 2.54
N ASN A 93 5.10 -18.52 3.00
CA ASN A 93 3.82 -18.29 3.66
C ASN A 93 3.98 -17.57 5.00
N LEU A 94 4.97 -17.95 5.82
CA LEU A 94 5.27 -17.29 7.08
C LEU A 94 5.68 -15.83 6.89
N MET A 95 6.51 -15.53 5.88
CA MET A 95 6.88 -14.17 5.53
C MET A 95 5.67 -13.33 5.11
N ALA A 96 4.80 -13.88 4.26
CA ALA A 96 3.57 -13.21 3.83
C ALA A 96 2.63 -12.92 5.00
N ALA A 97 2.43 -13.90 5.89
CA ALA A 97 1.61 -13.74 7.09
C ALA A 97 2.20 -12.70 8.07
N GLY A 98 3.53 -12.70 8.27
CA GLY A 98 4.22 -11.72 9.10
C GLY A 98 4.06 -10.30 8.56
N ASN A 99 4.24 -10.10 7.25
CA ASN A 99 4.02 -8.78 6.63
C ASN A 99 2.56 -8.33 6.72
N LEU A 100 1.60 -9.26 6.57
CA LEU A 100 0.17 -8.95 6.70
C LEU A 100 -0.17 -8.46 8.11
N LEU A 101 0.25 -9.19 9.14
CA LEU A 101 0.04 -8.81 10.54
C LEU A 101 0.65 -7.44 10.85
N HIS A 102 1.92 -7.24 10.46
CA HIS A 102 2.60 -5.96 10.64
C HIS A 102 1.85 -4.82 9.94
N SER A 103 1.50 -4.99 8.67
CA SER A 103 0.84 -3.96 7.86
C SER A 103 -0.52 -3.59 8.43
N HIS A 104 -1.33 -4.55 8.87
CA HIS A 104 -2.68 -4.29 9.39
C HIS A 104 -2.66 -3.59 10.75
N ILE A 105 -1.80 -4.02 11.67
CA ILE A 105 -1.63 -3.36 12.96
C ILE A 105 -1.14 -1.92 12.75
N LEU A 106 -0.13 -1.73 11.90
CA LEU A 106 0.38 -0.39 11.57
C LEU A 106 -0.71 0.49 10.98
N HIS A 107 -1.42 0.00 9.96
CA HIS A 107 -2.49 0.74 9.30
C HIS A 107 -3.59 1.15 10.28
N PHE A 108 -4.07 0.21 11.11
CA PHE A 108 -5.12 0.51 12.07
C PHE A 108 -4.71 1.61 13.04
N TYR A 109 -3.58 1.45 13.74
CA TYR A 109 -3.22 2.37 14.82
C TYR A 109 -2.57 3.67 14.33
N HIS A 110 -1.70 3.61 13.33
CA HIS A 110 -0.90 4.78 12.94
C HIS A 110 -1.52 5.55 11.78
N LEU A 111 -2.29 4.88 10.91
CA LEU A 111 -2.84 5.52 9.73
C LEU A 111 -4.30 5.89 9.94
N VAL A 112 -5.15 5.01 10.48
CA VAL A 112 -6.60 5.21 10.49
C VAL A 112 -7.18 5.61 11.84
N ALA A 113 -6.58 5.23 12.97
CA ALA A 113 -7.18 5.48 14.28
C ALA A 113 -7.52 6.96 14.55
N LEU A 114 -6.71 7.89 14.03
CA LEU A 114 -6.92 9.33 14.20
C LEU A 114 -8.11 9.89 13.40
N ASP A 115 -8.73 9.10 12.53
CA ASP A 115 -10.03 9.44 11.92
C ASP A 115 -11.20 9.18 12.89
N PHE A 116 -10.98 8.36 13.92
CA PHE A 116 -12.02 7.90 14.84
C PHE A 116 -11.75 8.29 16.30
N VAL A 117 -10.50 8.59 16.65
CA VAL A 117 -10.06 8.89 18.01
C VAL A 117 -9.62 10.36 18.09
N ASP A 118 -10.32 11.13 18.90
CA ASP A 118 -9.85 12.45 19.34
C ASP A 118 -8.82 12.27 20.45
N ILE A 119 -7.55 12.44 20.12
CA ILE A 119 -6.45 12.33 21.08
C ILE A 119 -6.48 13.42 22.15
N THR A 120 -7.16 14.54 21.93
CA THR A 120 -7.22 15.64 22.90
C THR A 120 -8.12 15.31 24.10
N ALA A 121 -9.01 14.32 23.97
CA ALA A 121 -9.83 13.83 25.07
C ALA A 121 -9.00 13.32 26.28
N ILE A 122 -7.73 12.97 26.06
CA ILE A 122 -6.81 12.59 27.14
C ILE A 122 -6.53 13.75 28.12
N LEU A 123 -6.65 15.00 27.66
CA LEU A 123 -6.39 16.17 28.50
C LEU A 123 -7.41 16.31 29.64
N ASP A 124 -8.60 15.72 29.48
CA ASP A 124 -9.67 15.71 30.46
C ASP A 124 -9.72 14.42 31.31
N TYR A 125 -8.81 13.47 31.07
CA TYR A 125 -8.76 12.19 31.80
C TYR A 125 -8.24 12.39 33.23
N LYS A 126 -8.99 11.90 34.23
CA LYS A 126 -8.68 12.09 35.66
C LYS A 126 -8.21 10.82 36.39
N GLY A 127 -7.90 9.75 35.66
CA GLY A 127 -7.77 8.40 36.22
C GLY A 127 -9.11 7.68 36.27
#